data_AF-R9AQX9-F1
#
_entry.id   AF-R9AQX9-F1
#
_cell.length_a   1.000
_cell.length_b   1.000
_cell.length_c   1.000
_cell.angle_alpha   90.00
_cell.angle_beta   90.00
_cell.angle_gamma   90.00
#
_symmetry.space_group_name_H-M   'P 1'
#
loop_
_entity.id
_entity.type
_entity.pdbx_description
1 polymer ?
#
loop_
_entity_poly.entity_id
_entity_poly.type
_entity_poly.pdbx_seq_one_letter_code
_entity_poly.pdbx_strand_id
1 'polypeptide(L)'
;GQAVAAKTTVTEGDNMVVTQTKNADGSTNYEVATARDVDFDSVQVGDVNIDGATGKISGVTDGTIAAGSKDAVNGGQLNDSMTSTGDILGGGVTNEGGKLNGPFTVNDKGYDTVADAIQGETAAAKTEVTEGKNITVSKTVGADGQDIYEVATAREVDFDSVQVGDVNIDGSTGKISGVADGTIAAGSKDAVNGSQIHGIADSVKNSIGGETTLNPDGSITTSNVGNTGKGNIHDAI
;
A
#
# COMPACT_ATOMS: atom_id res chain seq x y z
N GLY A 1 -75.31 20.65 77.46
CA GLY A 1 -74.45 21.49 76.59
C GLY A 1 -74.25 20.76 75.29
N GLN A 2 -74.43 21.43 74.15
CA GLN A 2 -74.02 20.85 72.86
C GLN A 2 -72.50 20.72 72.87
N ALA A 3 -71.97 19.51 72.66
CA ALA A 3 -70.55 19.31 72.46
C ALA A 3 -70.14 20.04 71.18
N VAL A 4 -69.27 21.04 71.31
CA VAL A 4 -68.66 21.71 70.16
C VAL A 4 -67.81 20.66 69.45
N ALA A 5 -68.16 20.33 68.20
CA ALA A 5 -67.37 19.39 67.40
C ALA A 5 -65.93 19.90 67.30
N ALA A 6 -64.95 19.05 67.64
CA ALA A 6 -63.55 19.37 67.43
C ALA A 6 -63.31 19.63 65.94
N LYS A 7 -62.69 20.76 65.61
CA LYS A 7 -62.37 21.12 64.22
C LYS A 7 -61.03 20.48 63.82
N THR A 8 -61.06 19.60 62.82
CA THR A 8 -59.86 19.09 62.16
C THR A 8 -59.76 19.67 60.76
N THR A 9 -58.59 20.18 60.39
CA THR A 9 -58.29 20.67 59.05
C THR A 9 -57.17 19.81 58.48
N VAL A 10 -57.37 19.31 57.26
CA VAL A 10 -56.38 18.58 56.47
C VAL A 10 -56.21 19.32 55.16
N THR A 11 -54.97 19.63 54.80
CA THR A 11 -54.60 20.28 53.55
C THR A 11 -53.75 19.31 52.74
N GLU A 12 -54.08 19.16 51.46
CA GLU A 12 -53.26 18.41 50.52
C GLU A 12 -51.97 19.20 50.24
N GLY A 13 -50.82 18.59 50.53
CA GLY A 13 -49.52 19.10 50.11
C GLY A 13 -49.14 18.55 48.73
N ASP A 14 -48.10 19.10 48.13
CA ASP A 14 -47.59 18.63 46.83
C ASP A 14 -47.29 17.11 46.88
N ASN A 15 -47.55 16.42 45.77
CA ASN A 15 -47.38 14.97 45.60
C ASN A 15 -48.25 14.08 46.50
N MET A 16 -49.13 14.65 47.32
CA MET A 16 -50.07 13.92 48.17
C MET A 16 -51.49 14.03 47.60
N VAL A 17 -52.31 13.02 47.85
CA VAL A 17 -53.76 13.04 47.60
C VAL A 17 -54.47 12.69 48.90
N VAL A 18 -55.46 13.50 49.30
CA VAL A 18 -56.25 13.25 50.51
C VAL A 18 -57.71 12.98 50.14
N THR A 19 -58.17 11.74 50.36
CA THR A 19 -59.57 11.36 50.15
C THR A 19 -60.31 11.27 51.49
N GLN A 20 -61.35 12.09 51.67
CA GLN A 20 -62.19 12.04 52.86
C GLN A 20 -63.35 11.05 52.70
N THR A 21 -63.55 10.21 53.71
CA THR A 21 -64.72 9.31 53.82
C THR A 21 -65.35 9.42 55.22
N LYS A 22 -66.61 8.98 55.37
CA LYS A 22 -67.31 8.97 56.66
C LYS A 22 -67.52 7.54 57.13
N ASN A 23 -67.14 7.26 58.37
CA ASN A 23 -67.32 5.97 58.99
C ASN A 23 -68.78 5.77 59.43
N ALA A 24 -69.16 4.51 59.60
CA ALA A 24 -70.51 4.14 60.04
C ALA A 24 -70.88 4.71 61.43
N ASP A 25 -69.88 4.94 62.29
CA ASP A 25 -70.03 5.53 63.63
C ASP A 25 -70.13 7.08 63.61
N GLY A 26 -70.09 7.69 62.43
CA GLY A 26 -70.18 9.14 62.25
C GLY A 26 -68.85 9.89 62.30
N SER A 27 -67.73 9.22 62.59
CA SER A 27 -66.39 9.79 62.51
C SER A 27 -65.90 9.98 61.07
N THR A 28 -64.91 10.86 60.86
CA THR A 28 -64.32 11.14 59.55
C THR A 28 -63.01 10.36 59.38
N ASN A 29 -62.85 9.69 58.25
CA ASN A 29 -61.60 9.07 57.82
C ASN A 29 -60.95 9.90 56.71
N TYR A 30 -59.62 10.02 56.75
CA TYR A 30 -58.83 10.67 55.70
C TYR A 30 -57.81 9.66 55.19
N GLU A 31 -58.00 9.20 53.96
CA GLU A 31 -57.04 8.35 53.28
C GLU A 31 -56.02 9.23 52.58
N VAL A 32 -54.75 9.09 52.97
CA VAL A 32 -53.64 9.86 52.42
C VAL A 32 -52.79 8.92 51.58
N ALA A 33 -52.60 9.25 50.30
CA ALA A 33 -51.79 8.48 49.37
C ALA A 33 -50.83 9.40 48.61
N THR A 34 -49.77 8.85 48.02
CA THR A 34 -49.00 9.57 47.01
C THR A 34 -49.84 9.75 45.76
N ALA A 35 -49.72 10.90 45.12
CA ALA A 35 -50.30 11.11 43.80
C ALA A 35 -49.76 10.08 42.79
N ARG A 36 -50.54 9.79 41.74
CA ARG A 36 -50.09 8.89 40.66
C ARG A 36 -48.90 9.48 39.89
N ASP A 37 -48.99 10.77 39.63
CA ASP A 37 -47.93 11.58 39.06
C ASP A 37 -47.36 12.43 40.19
N VAL A 38 -46.05 12.36 40.36
CA VAL A 38 -45.32 13.11 41.38
C VAL A 38 -44.25 13.94 40.68
N ASP A 39 -44.06 15.16 41.17
CA ASP A 39 -43.05 16.09 40.69
C ASP A 39 -42.08 16.39 41.83
N PHE A 40 -40.81 16.05 41.64
CA PHE A 40 -39.76 16.27 42.62
C PHE A 40 -38.69 17.13 42.00
N ASP A 41 -38.27 18.17 42.73
CA ASP A 41 -37.11 18.97 42.36
C ASP A 41 -35.85 18.10 42.24
N SER A 42 -35.72 17.07 43.09
CA SER A 42 -34.68 16.05 43.00
C SER A 42 -35.06 14.78 43.77
N VAL A 43 -34.47 13.65 43.37
CA VAL A 43 -34.59 12.36 44.10
C VAL A 43 -33.19 11.81 44.39
N GLN A 44 -32.81 11.77 45.67
CA GLN A 44 -31.53 11.25 46.14
C GLN A 44 -31.69 9.85 46.74
N VAL A 45 -30.91 8.89 46.26
CA VAL A 45 -30.83 7.51 46.77
C VAL A 45 -29.36 7.09 46.88
N GLY A 46 -28.82 7.08 48.11
CA GLY A 46 -27.38 6.87 48.31
C GLY A 46 -26.59 8.00 47.65
N ASP A 47 -25.62 7.67 46.79
CA ASP A 47 -24.89 8.66 45.97
C ASP A 47 -25.63 9.04 44.68
N VAL A 48 -26.65 8.26 44.29
CA VAL A 48 -27.40 8.50 43.05
C VAL A 48 -28.37 9.66 43.24
N ASN A 49 -28.31 10.64 42.35
CA ASN A 49 -29.23 11.77 42.32
C ASN A 49 -29.91 11.86 40.95
N ILE A 50 -31.23 11.99 40.95
CA ILE A 50 -32.02 12.40 39.77
C ILE A 50 -32.35 13.87 39.95
N ASP A 51 -31.82 14.72 39.09
CA ASP A 51 -32.08 16.15 39.09
C ASP A 51 -33.38 16.43 38.30
N GLY A 52 -34.39 16.99 38.97
CA GLY A 52 -35.72 17.23 38.37
C GLY A 52 -35.70 18.31 37.28
N ALA A 53 -34.74 19.24 37.32
CA ALA A 53 -34.64 20.32 36.33
C ALA A 53 -33.98 19.88 35.02
N THR A 54 -32.94 19.05 35.10
CA THR A 54 -32.11 18.61 33.96
C THR A 54 -32.41 17.18 33.51
N GLY A 55 -33.07 16.39 34.34
CA GLY A 55 -33.24 14.95 34.15
C GLY A 55 -31.94 14.15 34.29
N LYS A 56 -30.84 14.79 34.71
CA LYS A 56 -29.55 14.13 34.83
C LYS A 56 -29.56 13.16 36.00
N ILE A 57 -29.09 11.94 35.74
CA ILE A 57 -28.80 10.95 36.76
C ILE A 57 -27.29 10.99 37.03
N SER A 58 -26.89 11.40 38.23
CA SER A 58 -25.48 11.43 38.66
C SER A 58 -25.23 10.46 39.82
N GLY A 59 -23.96 10.22 40.14
CA GLY A 59 -23.58 9.29 41.22
C GLY A 59 -23.69 7.81 40.84
N VAL A 60 -23.86 7.51 39.55
CA VAL A 60 -23.87 6.13 39.04
C VAL A 60 -22.44 5.59 39.07
N THR A 61 -22.18 4.62 39.95
CA THR A 61 -20.93 3.85 39.94
C THR A 61 -20.80 3.02 38.68
N ASP A 62 -19.58 2.58 38.36
CA ASP A 62 -19.34 1.72 37.19
C ASP A 62 -20.23 0.47 37.24
N GLY A 63 -21.03 0.29 36.19
CA GLY A 63 -21.86 -0.90 36.02
C GLY A 63 -21.06 -2.07 35.47
N THR A 64 -21.54 -3.29 35.66
CA THR A 64 -20.90 -4.47 35.07
C THR A 64 -21.07 -4.48 33.55
N ILE A 65 -19.97 -4.52 32.79
CA ILE A 65 -19.99 -4.69 31.32
C ILE A 65 -19.79 -6.18 31.00
N ALA A 66 -20.90 -6.90 30.85
CA ALA A 66 -20.92 -8.31 30.50
C ALA A 66 -22.21 -8.68 29.75
N ALA A 67 -22.17 -9.78 29.01
CA ALA A 67 -23.35 -10.29 28.32
C ALA A 67 -24.49 -10.56 29.33
N GLY A 68 -25.67 -9.99 29.06
CA GLY A 68 -26.84 -10.14 29.93
C GLY A 68 -26.92 -9.17 31.11
N SER A 69 -25.90 -8.33 31.34
CA SER A 69 -25.94 -7.29 32.38
C SER A 69 -27.14 -6.35 32.22
N LYS A 70 -27.67 -5.91 33.36
CA LYS A 70 -28.76 -4.92 33.48
C LYS A 70 -28.33 -3.68 34.26
N ASP A 71 -27.05 -3.59 34.59
CA ASP A 71 -26.49 -2.45 35.30
C ASP A 71 -26.45 -1.23 34.37
N ALA A 72 -26.73 -0.05 34.92
CA ALA A 72 -26.47 1.20 34.22
C ALA A 72 -24.96 1.44 34.12
N VAL A 73 -24.48 1.93 32.98
CA VAL A 73 -23.09 2.38 32.80
C VAL A 73 -23.00 3.89 32.90
N ASN A 74 -21.88 4.40 33.39
CA ASN A 74 -21.65 5.84 33.49
C ASN A 74 -20.78 6.37 32.33
N GLY A 75 -20.60 7.69 32.31
CA GLY A 75 -19.81 8.37 31.29
C GLY A 75 -18.31 8.01 31.29
N GLY A 76 -17.74 7.62 32.45
CA GLY A 76 -16.35 7.18 32.54
C GLY A 76 -16.12 5.89 31.77
N GLN A 77 -17.01 4.90 31.95
CA GLN A 77 -16.94 3.63 31.23
C GLN A 77 -17.11 3.80 29.71
N LEU A 78 -18.05 4.66 29.28
CA LEU A 78 -18.21 4.98 27.86
C LEU A 78 -16.98 5.70 27.30
N ASN A 79 -16.41 6.64 28.07
CA ASN A 79 -15.20 7.35 27.70
C ASN A 79 -14.02 6.38 27.53
N ASP A 80 -13.82 5.43 28.45
CA ASP A 80 -12.75 4.45 28.36
C ASP A 80 -12.90 3.54 27.14
N SER A 81 -14.13 3.11 26.82
CA SER A 81 -14.40 2.33 25.61
C SER A 81 -14.10 3.09 24.32
N MET A 82 -14.41 4.40 24.27
CA MET A 82 -14.11 5.23 23.11
C MET A 82 -12.61 5.51 23.00
N THR A 83 -11.93 5.83 24.12
CA THR A 83 -10.47 5.99 24.17
C THR A 83 -9.77 4.74 23.67
N SER A 84 -10.18 3.55 24.13
CA SER A 84 -9.61 2.28 23.65
C SER A 84 -9.79 2.09 22.14
N THR A 85 -10.93 2.51 21.58
CA THR A 85 -11.14 2.48 20.12
C THR A 85 -10.21 3.46 19.40
N GLY A 86 -10.04 4.67 19.95
CA GLY A 86 -9.12 5.68 19.43
C GLY A 86 -7.66 5.22 19.44
N ASP A 87 -7.22 4.58 20.53
CA ASP A 87 -5.86 4.02 20.66
C ASP A 87 -5.59 2.90 19.65
N ILE A 88 -6.58 2.04 19.40
CA ILE A 88 -6.48 0.97 18.39
C ILE A 88 -6.38 1.55 16.97
N LEU A 89 -7.13 2.62 16.67
CA LEU A 89 -6.98 3.34 15.42
C LEU A 89 -5.61 4.03 15.35
N GLY A 90 -5.16 4.67 16.43
CA GLY A 90 -3.89 5.38 16.50
C GLY A 90 -3.91 6.63 15.60
N GLY A 91 -2.75 6.98 15.04
CA GLY A 91 -2.63 8.08 14.06
C GLY A 91 -3.00 9.48 14.59
N GLY A 92 -3.09 9.67 15.91
CA GLY A 92 -3.53 10.93 16.51
C GLY A 92 -5.04 11.06 16.71
N VAL A 93 -5.81 9.98 16.53
CA VAL A 93 -7.23 9.95 16.88
C VAL A 93 -7.39 10.17 18.39
N THR A 94 -8.27 11.10 18.77
CA THR A 94 -8.57 11.45 20.16
C THR A 94 -10.03 11.22 20.49
N ASN A 95 -10.34 11.03 21.77
CA ASN A 95 -11.71 10.99 22.28
C ASN A 95 -12.02 12.29 23.03
N GLU A 96 -12.94 13.09 22.51
CA GLU A 96 -13.46 14.27 23.20
C GLU A 96 -14.95 14.06 23.52
N GLY A 97 -15.25 13.79 24.78
CA GLY A 97 -16.63 13.68 25.26
C GLY A 97 -17.43 12.52 24.65
N GLY A 98 -16.77 11.40 24.33
CA GLY A 98 -17.39 10.21 23.72
C GLY A 98 -17.45 10.26 22.20
N LYS A 99 -16.85 11.27 21.57
CA LYS A 99 -16.71 11.38 20.12
C LYS A 99 -15.25 11.19 19.73
N LEU A 100 -15.01 10.28 18.78
CA LEU A 100 -13.70 10.14 18.14
C LEU A 100 -13.47 11.29 17.16
N ASN A 101 -12.34 11.97 17.29
CA ASN A 101 -11.91 13.05 16.40
C ASN A 101 -10.56 12.70 15.76
N GLY A 102 -10.43 13.04 14.47
CA GLY A 102 -9.19 12.90 13.70
C GLY A 102 -8.25 14.11 13.82
N PRO A 103 -7.13 14.12 13.06
CA PRO A 103 -6.91 13.28 11.88
C PRO A 103 -6.44 11.86 12.22
N PHE A 104 -6.82 10.89 11.39
CA PHE A 104 -6.17 9.59 11.35
C PHE A 104 -4.92 9.71 10.47
N THR A 105 -3.75 9.79 11.10
CA THR A 105 -2.48 10.03 10.41
C THR A 105 -1.79 8.72 10.06
N VAL A 106 -1.52 8.52 8.77
CA VAL A 106 -0.72 7.40 8.24
C VAL A 106 0.37 7.98 7.35
N ASN A 107 1.62 7.59 7.59
CA ASN A 107 2.77 8.00 6.76
C ASN A 107 2.84 9.53 6.55
N ASP A 108 2.74 10.27 7.67
CA ASP A 108 2.74 11.74 7.73
C ASP A 108 1.58 12.46 6.99
N LYS A 109 0.55 11.72 6.55
CA LYS A 109 -0.66 12.29 5.94
C LYS A 109 -1.86 12.10 6.84
N GLY A 110 -2.62 13.18 7.06
CA GLY A 110 -3.87 13.14 7.81
C GLY A 110 -5.06 12.77 6.93
N TYR A 111 -5.94 11.92 7.46
CA TYR A 111 -7.17 11.48 6.81
C TYR A 111 -8.37 11.64 7.75
N ASP A 112 -9.56 11.87 7.18
CA ASP A 112 -10.81 12.02 7.93
C ASP A 112 -11.39 10.66 8.37
N THR A 113 -11.18 9.62 7.56
CA THR A 113 -11.65 8.26 7.84
C THR A 113 -10.57 7.22 7.57
N VAL A 114 -10.72 6.04 8.19
CA VAL A 114 -9.86 4.87 7.89
C VAL A 114 -9.95 4.47 6.42
N ALA A 115 -11.14 4.60 5.81
CA ALA A 115 -11.34 4.26 4.40
C ALA A 115 -10.56 5.20 3.47
N ASP A 116 -10.51 6.49 3.79
CA ASP A 116 -9.74 7.48 3.00
C ASP A 116 -8.23 7.22 3.15
N ALA A 117 -7.78 6.85 4.34
CA ALA A 117 -6.38 6.49 4.58
C ALA A 117 -5.96 5.25 3.79
N ILE A 118 -6.77 4.18 3.82
CA ILE A 118 -6.51 2.96 3.04
C ILE A 118 -6.43 3.29 1.55
N GLN A 119 -7.41 4.04 1.02
CA GLN A 119 -7.43 4.41 -0.39
C GLN A 119 -6.24 5.30 -0.77
N GLY A 120 -5.94 6.31 0.04
CA GLY A 120 -4.84 7.25 -0.18
C GLY A 120 -3.47 6.59 -0.16
N GLU A 121 -3.19 5.73 0.83
CA GLU A 121 -1.91 5.04 0.94
C GLU A 121 -1.78 3.91 -0.09
N THR A 122 -2.87 3.22 -0.45
CA THR A 122 -2.86 2.25 -1.57
C THR A 122 -2.55 2.93 -2.90
N ALA A 123 -3.07 4.15 -3.12
CA ALA A 123 -2.76 4.92 -4.32
C ALA A 123 -1.29 5.37 -4.36
N ALA A 124 -0.69 5.66 -3.21
CA ALA A 124 0.72 6.04 -3.08
C ALA A 124 1.67 4.84 -3.19
N ALA A 125 1.25 3.63 -2.83
CA ALA A 125 2.04 2.40 -2.88
C ALA A 125 2.29 1.85 -4.30
N LYS A 126 2.05 2.64 -5.35
CA LYS A 126 2.23 2.20 -6.73
C LYS A 126 3.72 2.19 -7.10
N THR A 127 4.15 1.11 -7.72
CA THR A 127 5.46 1.03 -8.38
C THR A 127 5.30 1.46 -9.83
N GLU A 128 6.19 2.32 -10.30
CA GLU A 128 6.27 2.68 -11.71
C GLU A 128 7.32 1.80 -12.40
N VAL A 129 6.92 1.14 -13.48
CA VAL A 129 7.82 0.35 -14.34
C VAL A 129 7.70 0.90 -15.75
N THR A 130 8.82 1.31 -16.33
CA THR A 130 8.90 1.86 -17.69
C THR A 130 9.75 0.97 -18.57
N GLU A 131 9.33 0.82 -19.83
CA GLU A 131 10.09 0.07 -20.83
C GLU A 131 11.33 0.86 -21.25
N GLY A 132 12.51 0.24 -21.13
CA GLY A 132 13.73 0.72 -21.76
C GLY A 132 13.81 0.28 -23.23
N LYS A 133 14.66 0.91 -24.04
CA LYS A 133 14.76 0.69 -25.51
C LYS A 133 14.80 -0.80 -25.94
N ASN A 134 15.52 -1.64 -25.20
CA ASN A 134 15.72 -3.07 -25.51
C ASN A 134 14.95 -4.01 -24.57
N ILE A 135 14.00 -3.47 -23.80
CA ILE A 135 13.24 -4.18 -22.78
C ILE A 135 11.75 -4.05 -23.10
N THR A 136 11.02 -5.15 -22.96
CA THR A 136 9.56 -5.16 -22.98
C THR A 136 9.05 -5.45 -21.57
N VAL A 137 7.99 -4.76 -21.17
CA VAL A 137 7.33 -4.92 -19.88
C VAL A 137 5.86 -5.22 -20.15
N SER A 138 5.43 -6.44 -19.86
CA SER A 138 4.01 -6.79 -19.93
C SER A 138 3.40 -6.81 -18.54
N LYS A 139 2.15 -6.35 -18.43
CA LYS A 139 1.38 -6.36 -17.17
C LYS A 139 0.28 -7.39 -17.25
N THR A 140 0.20 -8.23 -16.23
CA THR A 140 -0.93 -9.14 -15.99
C THR A 140 -1.46 -8.93 -14.57
N VAL A 141 -2.65 -9.48 -14.28
CA VAL A 141 -3.23 -9.46 -12.93
C VAL A 141 -3.11 -10.87 -12.35
N GLY A 142 -2.50 -10.97 -11.18
CA GLY A 142 -2.34 -12.22 -10.44
C GLY A 142 -3.67 -12.70 -9.85
N ALA A 143 -3.65 -13.90 -9.27
CA ALA A 143 -4.85 -14.53 -8.70
C ALA A 143 -5.46 -13.72 -7.55
N ASP A 144 -4.67 -12.90 -6.85
CA ASP A 144 -5.09 -12.09 -5.72
C ASP A 144 -5.36 -10.62 -6.12
N GLY A 145 -5.41 -10.32 -7.42
CA GLY A 145 -5.67 -8.97 -7.94
C GLY A 145 -4.45 -8.04 -7.97
N GLN A 146 -3.26 -8.53 -7.62
CA GLN A 146 -2.02 -7.76 -7.71
C GLN A 146 -1.52 -7.65 -9.15
N ASP A 147 -0.86 -6.54 -9.47
CA ASP A 147 -0.19 -6.37 -10.76
C ASP A 147 1.10 -7.21 -10.80
N ILE A 148 1.27 -7.99 -11.88
CA ILE A 148 2.50 -8.73 -12.17
C ILE A 148 3.12 -8.12 -13.43
N TYR A 149 4.35 -7.62 -13.29
CA TYR A 149 5.14 -7.08 -14.39
C TYR A 149 6.18 -8.11 -14.85
N GLU A 150 6.04 -8.60 -16.08
CA GLU A 150 7.04 -9.45 -16.73
C GLU A 150 8.01 -8.57 -17.52
N VAL A 151 9.28 -8.54 -17.09
CA VAL A 151 10.35 -7.77 -17.72
C VAL A 151 11.22 -8.72 -18.54
N ALA A 152 11.27 -8.51 -19.85
CA ALA A 152 12.02 -9.36 -20.78
C ALA A 152 12.86 -8.51 -21.75
N THR A 153 13.92 -9.10 -22.30
CA THR A 153 14.61 -8.51 -23.45
C THR A 153 13.70 -8.55 -24.67
N ALA A 154 13.63 -7.45 -25.41
CA ALA A 154 12.91 -7.40 -26.66
C ALA A 154 13.46 -8.44 -27.66
N ARG A 155 12.60 -8.91 -28.58
CA ARG A 155 13.01 -9.86 -29.63
C ARG A 155 13.97 -9.23 -30.63
N GLU A 156 13.79 -7.94 -30.87
CA GLU A 156 14.68 -7.09 -31.64
C GLU A 156 15.29 -6.08 -30.67
N VAL A 157 16.61 -5.95 -30.72
CA VAL A 157 17.38 -5.09 -29.83
C VAL A 157 18.28 -4.22 -30.69
N ASP A 158 18.44 -2.98 -30.26
CA ASP A 158 19.30 -2.01 -30.92
C ASP A 158 20.36 -1.54 -29.91
N PHE A 159 21.58 -2.02 -30.12
CA PHE A 159 22.74 -1.68 -29.32
C PHE A 159 23.74 -0.90 -30.19
N ASP A 160 24.20 0.23 -29.67
CA ASP A 160 25.29 0.98 -30.32
C ASP A 160 26.60 0.15 -30.32
N SER A 161 26.80 -0.69 -29.30
CA SER A 161 27.92 -1.62 -29.20
C SER A 161 27.59 -2.79 -28.25
N VAL A 162 28.14 -3.97 -28.55
CA VAL A 162 28.08 -5.16 -27.69
C VAL A 162 29.50 -5.66 -27.42
N GLN A 163 29.95 -5.50 -26.17
CA GLN A 163 31.28 -5.95 -25.71
C GLN A 163 31.16 -7.27 -24.95
N VAL A 164 31.95 -8.28 -25.33
CA VAL A 164 32.08 -9.56 -24.64
C VAL A 164 33.56 -9.94 -24.53
N GLY A 165 34.16 -9.75 -23.34
CA GLY A 165 35.61 -9.87 -23.19
C GLY A 165 36.32 -8.81 -24.02
N ASP A 166 37.24 -9.21 -24.89
CA ASP A 166 37.90 -8.32 -25.85
C ASP A 166 37.09 -8.13 -27.15
N VAL A 167 36.12 -9.01 -27.42
CA VAL A 167 35.32 -8.95 -28.64
C VAL A 167 34.29 -7.83 -28.57
N ASN A 168 34.26 -6.97 -29.57
CA ASN A 168 33.27 -5.91 -29.71
C ASN A 168 32.51 -6.05 -31.03
N ILE A 169 31.18 -5.94 -30.98
CA ILE A 169 30.33 -5.70 -32.14
C ILE A 169 29.95 -4.23 -32.15
N ASP A 170 30.44 -3.49 -33.13
CA ASP A 170 30.11 -2.08 -33.32
C ASP A 170 28.81 -1.94 -34.12
N GLY A 171 27.76 -1.39 -33.51
CA GLY A 171 26.43 -1.28 -34.10
C GLY A 171 26.36 -0.32 -35.30
N SER A 172 27.29 0.64 -35.40
CA SER A 172 27.32 1.60 -36.51
C SER A 172 28.02 1.06 -37.75
N THR A 173 29.09 0.29 -37.57
CA THR A 173 29.94 -0.22 -38.65
C THR A 173 29.72 -1.70 -38.96
N GLY A 174 29.05 -2.44 -38.07
CA GLY A 174 28.90 -3.89 -38.14
C GLY A 174 30.22 -4.65 -37.95
N LYS A 175 31.32 -3.96 -37.60
CA LYS A 175 32.63 -4.60 -37.40
C LYS A 175 32.61 -5.42 -36.12
N ILE A 176 33.15 -6.64 -36.23
CA ILE A 176 33.48 -7.48 -35.10
C ILE A 176 35.00 -7.38 -34.90
N SER A 177 35.42 -6.70 -33.83
CA SER A 177 36.85 -6.52 -33.48
C SER A 177 37.21 -7.31 -32.22
N GLY A 178 38.51 -7.38 -31.90
CA GLY A 178 39.00 -8.10 -30.72
C GLY A 178 38.93 -9.63 -30.83
N VAL A 179 38.68 -10.16 -32.03
CA VAL A 179 38.70 -11.61 -32.31
C VAL A 179 40.14 -12.11 -32.25
N ALA A 180 40.46 -12.94 -31.25
CA ALA A 180 41.74 -13.65 -31.17
C ALA A 180 41.92 -14.61 -32.36
N ASP A 181 43.15 -15.04 -32.62
CA ASP A 181 43.46 -15.96 -33.72
C ASP A 181 42.67 -17.28 -33.55
N GLY A 182 41.85 -17.59 -34.56
CA GLY A 182 41.02 -18.81 -34.58
C GLY A 182 41.80 -20.03 -35.07
N THR A 183 41.38 -21.23 -34.69
CA THR A 183 42.01 -22.45 -35.18
C THR A 183 41.74 -22.68 -36.67
N ILE A 184 42.77 -22.87 -37.48
CA ILE A 184 42.65 -23.22 -38.90
C ILE A 184 42.88 -24.72 -39.09
N ALA A 185 41.80 -25.49 -38.97
CA ALA A 185 41.81 -26.94 -39.12
C ALA A 185 40.48 -27.45 -39.68
N ALA A 186 40.48 -28.66 -40.24
CA ALA A 186 39.27 -29.31 -40.71
C ALA A 186 38.24 -29.44 -39.57
N GLY A 187 37.04 -28.91 -39.77
CA GLY A 187 35.95 -28.95 -38.77
C GLY A 187 35.93 -27.79 -37.78
N SER A 188 36.92 -26.89 -37.78
CA SER A 188 36.94 -25.71 -36.91
C SER A 188 35.69 -24.84 -37.08
N LYS A 189 35.26 -24.23 -35.97
CA LYS A 189 34.14 -23.27 -35.89
C LYS A 189 34.59 -21.91 -35.36
N ASP A 190 35.89 -21.74 -35.16
CA ASP A 190 36.46 -20.49 -34.69
C ASP A 190 36.38 -19.44 -35.80
N ALA A 191 36.03 -18.21 -35.44
CA ALA A 191 36.24 -17.08 -36.33
C ALA A 191 37.75 -16.83 -36.47
N VAL A 192 38.21 -16.57 -37.70
CA VAL A 192 39.58 -16.13 -37.97
C VAL A 192 39.59 -14.62 -38.16
N ASN A 193 40.68 -13.97 -37.75
CA ASN A 193 40.82 -12.53 -37.90
C ASN A 193 41.69 -12.17 -39.12
N GLY A 194 41.82 -10.87 -39.37
CA GLY A 194 42.58 -10.37 -40.52
C GLY A 194 44.07 -10.70 -40.49
N SER A 195 44.70 -10.88 -39.31
CA SER A 195 46.12 -11.22 -39.19
C SER A 195 46.41 -12.58 -39.83
N GLN A 196 45.53 -13.55 -39.59
CA GLN A 196 45.66 -14.91 -40.09
C GLN A 196 45.42 -15.00 -41.59
N ILE A 197 44.39 -14.31 -42.11
CA ILE A 197 44.12 -14.24 -43.55
C ILE A 197 45.28 -13.54 -44.28
N HIS A 198 45.80 -12.45 -43.71
CA HIS A 198 46.97 -11.75 -44.25
C HIS A 198 48.21 -12.65 -44.28
N GLY A 199 48.46 -13.45 -43.23
CA GLY A 199 49.55 -14.42 -43.20
C GLY A 199 49.45 -15.48 -44.30
N ILE A 200 48.23 -15.99 -44.58
CA ILE A 200 47.99 -16.92 -45.70
C ILE A 200 48.24 -16.22 -47.04
N ALA A 201 47.73 -15.01 -47.22
CA ALA A 201 47.90 -14.25 -48.47
C ALA A 201 49.37 -13.95 -48.76
N ASP A 202 50.16 -13.60 -47.73
CA ASP A 202 51.60 -13.38 -47.90
C ASP A 202 52.32 -14.70 -48.24
N SER A 203 51.92 -15.83 -47.63
CA SER A 203 52.44 -17.15 -48.01
C SER A 203 52.16 -17.49 -49.49
N VAL A 204 50.99 -17.16 -50.01
CA VAL A 204 50.64 -17.38 -51.44
C VAL A 204 51.47 -16.47 -52.34
N LYS A 205 51.54 -15.18 -52.03
CA LYS A 205 52.37 -14.20 -52.75
C LYS A 205 53.82 -14.67 -52.84
N ASN A 206 54.39 -15.15 -51.72
CA ASN A 206 55.76 -15.67 -51.68
C ASN A 206 55.91 -16.98 -52.48
N SER A 207 54.89 -17.83 -52.53
CA SER A 207 54.88 -19.05 -53.35
C SER A 207 54.82 -18.78 -54.85
N ILE A 208 54.14 -17.71 -55.29
CA ILE A 208 54.12 -17.28 -56.69
C ILE A 208 55.47 -16.65 -57.06
N GLY A 209 56.05 -15.85 -56.17
CA GLY A 209 57.34 -15.19 -56.37
C GLY A 209 57.29 -14.09 -57.44
N GLY A 210 58.43 -13.77 -58.05
CA GLY A 210 58.53 -12.70 -59.06
C GLY A 210 58.13 -11.33 -58.52
N GLU A 211 57.46 -10.52 -59.33
CA GLU A 211 56.90 -9.21 -58.92
C GLU A 211 55.48 -9.33 -58.36
N THR A 212 55.27 -10.27 -57.44
CA THR A 212 53.96 -10.47 -56.79
C THR A 212 53.85 -9.64 -55.52
N THR A 213 52.76 -8.88 -55.39
CA THR A 213 52.48 -8.00 -54.26
C THR A 213 51.18 -8.41 -53.57
N LEU A 214 51.19 -8.33 -52.23
CA LEU A 214 49.98 -8.35 -51.42
C LEU A 214 49.57 -6.90 -51.16
N ASN A 215 48.39 -6.52 -51.63
CA ASN A 215 47.87 -5.17 -51.51
C ASN A 215 47.20 -4.94 -50.15
N PRO A 216 47.03 -3.69 -49.69
CA PRO A 216 46.42 -3.39 -48.39
C PRO A 216 44.98 -3.89 -48.22
N ASP A 217 44.25 -4.09 -49.31
CA ASP A 217 42.89 -4.65 -49.31
C ASP A 217 42.85 -6.19 -49.26
N GLY A 218 44.02 -6.84 -49.21
CA GLY A 218 44.18 -8.29 -49.19
C GLY A 218 44.26 -8.95 -50.57
N SER A 219 44.11 -8.20 -51.67
CA SER A 219 44.27 -8.73 -53.02
C SER A 219 45.73 -9.04 -53.36
N ILE A 220 45.95 -10.03 -54.22
CA ILE A 220 47.29 -10.36 -54.75
C ILE A 220 47.36 -9.94 -56.21
N THR A 221 48.37 -9.15 -56.55
CA THR A 221 48.67 -8.75 -57.93
C THR A 221 50.04 -9.22 -58.35
N THR A 222 50.19 -9.67 -59.59
CA THR A 222 51.49 -10.11 -60.13
C THR A 222 51.64 -9.63 -61.57
N SER A 223 52.83 -9.15 -61.92
CA SER A 223 53.18 -8.68 -63.26
C SER A 223 54.26 -9.51 -63.95
N ASN A 224 55.00 -10.31 -63.18
CA ASN A 224 56.22 -10.93 -63.68
C ASN A 224 56.56 -12.24 -62.95
N VAL A 225 55.75 -13.28 -63.19
CA VAL A 225 56.00 -14.62 -62.63
C VAL A 225 57.28 -15.19 -63.23
N GLY A 226 58.24 -15.57 -62.39
CA GLY A 226 59.47 -16.24 -62.82
C GLY A 226 60.37 -15.43 -63.76
N ASN A 227 60.26 -14.09 -63.78
CA ASN A 227 60.95 -13.20 -64.72
C ASN A 227 60.56 -13.38 -66.20
N THR A 228 59.35 -13.85 -66.49
CA THR A 228 58.85 -14.08 -67.85
C THR A 228 58.12 -12.88 -68.48
N GLY A 229 57.83 -11.85 -67.69
CA GLY A 229 56.99 -10.70 -68.09
C GLY A 229 55.49 -11.01 -68.12
N LYS A 230 55.05 -12.10 -67.48
CA LYS A 230 53.65 -12.55 -67.47
C LYS A 230 53.01 -12.38 -66.09
N GLY A 231 51.74 -12.00 -66.09
CA GLY A 231 50.96 -11.72 -64.89
C GLY A 231 50.19 -12.91 -64.30
N ASN A 232 50.49 -14.14 -64.72
CA ASN A 232 49.98 -15.36 -64.10
C ASN A 232 50.90 -16.54 -64.40
N ILE A 233 50.69 -17.66 -63.68
CA ILE A 233 51.53 -18.86 -63.79
C ILE A 233 51.34 -19.56 -65.13
N HIS A 234 50.10 -19.64 -65.63
CA HIS A 234 49.78 -20.39 -66.84
C HIS A 234 50.47 -19.81 -68.08
N ASP A 235 50.53 -18.49 -68.19
CA ASP A 235 51.17 -17.81 -69.32
C ASP A 235 52.70 -17.83 -69.23
N ALA A 236 53.26 -18.15 -68.06
CA ALA A 236 54.70 -18.15 -67.77
C ALA A 236 55.38 -19.51 -68.02
N ILE A 237 54.62 -20.59 -68.20
CA ILE A 237 55.10 -21.96 -68.47
C ILE A 237 54.96 -22.32 -69.95
#